data_AF-A0A2P2DXP8-F1
#
_entry.id   AF-A0A2P2DXP8-F1
#
_cell.length_a   1.000
_cell.length_b   1.000
_cell.length_c   1.000
_cell.angle_alpha   90.00
_cell.angle_beta   90.00
_cell.angle_gamma   90.00
#
_symmetry.space_group_name_H-M   'P 1'
#
loop_
_entity.id
_entity.type
_entity.pdbx_description
1 polymer ?
#
loop_
_entity_poly.entity_id
_entity_poly.type
_entity_poly.pdbx_seq_one_letter_code
_entity_poly.pdbx_strand_id
1 'polypeptide(L)'
;MKENIFNFEPSEWFFQFFYDEGINRTHVEDHGLQFQDIHAFFTYGKYLEFKRKDGCFEAIGYLEKGNPTVIKVIYRKLKDTKRMRLYFIITAYDYMLDQDEKINLNEGDEKDEK
;
A
#
# COMPACT_ATOMS: atom_id res chain seq x y z
N MET A 1 9.23 -35.78 16.19
CA MET A 1 8.53 -34.52 15.87
C MET A 1 8.92 -34.14 14.45
N LYS A 2 7.95 -33.89 13.57
CA LYS A 2 8.23 -33.31 12.24
C LYS A 2 8.16 -31.80 12.40
N GLU A 3 9.26 -31.11 12.16
CA GLU A 3 9.29 -29.65 12.10
C GLU A 3 8.57 -29.22 10.81
N ASN A 4 7.45 -28.51 10.96
CA ASN A 4 6.77 -27.87 9.84
C ASN A 4 7.56 -26.59 9.50
N ILE A 5 8.58 -26.71 8.67
CA ILE A 5 9.29 -25.57 8.09
C ILE A 5 8.40 -24.99 6.99
N PHE A 6 7.69 -23.90 7.30
CA PHE A 6 7.00 -23.09 6.30
C PHE A 6 8.01 -22.15 5.65
N ASN A 7 8.53 -22.54 4.48
CA ASN A 7 9.24 -21.60 3.63
C ASN A 7 8.24 -20.58 3.09
N PHE A 8 8.26 -19.36 3.63
CA PHE A 8 7.58 -18.22 3.04
C PHE A 8 8.37 -17.83 1.80
N GLU A 9 7.84 -18.11 0.60
CA GLU A 9 8.39 -17.49 -0.61
C GLU A 9 8.15 -15.97 -0.50
N PRO A 10 9.16 -15.12 -0.75
CA PRO A 10 8.94 -13.68 -0.78
C PRO A 10 7.90 -13.37 -1.87
N SER A 11 6.81 -12.74 -1.48
CA SER A 11 5.80 -12.26 -2.43
C SER A 11 6.42 -11.14 -3.27
N GLU A 12 6.46 -11.28 -4.58
CA GLU A 12 6.91 -10.21 -5.46
C GLU A 12 5.78 -9.19 -5.68
N TRP A 13 6.09 -7.93 -5.41
CA TRP A 13 5.21 -6.79 -5.66
C TRP A 13 5.49 -6.22 -7.05
N PHE A 14 4.44 -6.09 -7.86
CA PHE A 14 4.49 -5.50 -9.18
C PHE A 14 3.46 -4.37 -9.28
N PHE A 15 3.89 -3.24 -9.83
CA PHE A 15 3.06 -2.05 -9.96
C PHE A 15 3.00 -1.60 -11.41
N GLN A 16 1.79 -1.34 -11.87
CA GLN A 16 1.52 -0.57 -13.08
C GLN A 16 0.97 0.79 -12.66
N PHE A 17 1.34 1.86 -13.34
CA PHE A 17 0.93 3.21 -12.98
C PHE A 17 0.07 3.80 -14.08
N PHE A 18 -0.98 4.53 -13.68
CA PHE A 18 -1.72 5.37 -14.61
C PHE A 18 -0.84 6.53 -15.07
N TYR A 19 -0.64 6.62 -16.38
CA TYR A 19 0.14 7.65 -17.04
C TYR A 19 -0.81 8.65 -17.70
N ASP A 20 -0.68 9.93 -17.36
CA ASP A 20 -1.46 11.00 -17.96
C ASP A 20 -0.65 11.66 -19.08
N GLU A 21 -1.09 11.45 -20.32
CA GLU A 21 -0.46 12.02 -21.51
C GLU A 21 -0.54 13.56 -21.53
N GLY A 22 -1.53 14.17 -20.88
CA GLY A 22 -1.72 15.62 -20.85
C GLY A 22 -0.67 16.35 -20.01
N ILE A 23 -0.15 15.70 -18.96
CA ILE A 23 0.93 16.24 -18.12
C ILE A 23 2.27 15.52 -18.33
N ASN A 24 2.30 14.53 -19.22
CA ASN A 24 3.47 13.71 -19.58
C ASN A 24 4.17 13.06 -18.37
N ARG A 25 3.38 12.64 -17.37
CA ARG A 25 3.83 11.98 -16.13
C ARG A 25 2.70 11.17 -15.50
N THR A 26 3.03 10.35 -14.50
CA THR A 26 2.02 9.66 -13.70
C THR A 26 1.38 10.60 -12.66
N HIS A 27 0.18 10.28 -12.20
CA HIS A 27 -0.45 11.05 -11.11
C HIS A 27 0.31 10.95 -9.79
N VAL A 28 1.05 9.85 -9.57
CA VAL A 28 1.92 9.69 -8.40
C VAL A 28 3.03 10.74 -8.40
N GLU A 29 3.69 10.92 -9.54
CA GLU A 29 4.75 11.92 -9.70
C GLU A 29 4.21 13.36 -9.63
N ASP A 30 2.97 13.61 -10.08
CA ASP A 30 2.34 14.93 -9.95
C ASP A 30 2.11 15.34 -8.48
N HIS A 31 1.97 14.35 -7.59
CA HIS A 31 1.89 14.57 -6.15
C HIS A 31 3.25 14.55 -5.44
N GLY A 32 4.37 14.52 -6.19
CA GLY A 32 5.72 14.55 -5.63
C GLY A 32 6.21 13.23 -5.04
N LEU A 33 5.44 12.15 -5.19
CA LEU A 33 5.84 10.81 -4.76
C LEU A 33 6.63 10.10 -5.88
N GLN A 34 7.48 9.17 -5.48
CA GLN A 34 8.27 8.32 -6.35
C GLN A 34 7.68 6.90 -6.40
N PHE A 35 8.02 6.10 -7.42
CA PHE A 35 7.57 4.70 -7.49
C PHE A 35 8.11 3.85 -6.34
N GLN A 36 9.31 4.18 -5.85
CA GLN A 36 9.92 3.57 -4.68
C GLN A 36 9.08 3.77 -3.42
N ASP A 37 8.39 4.90 -3.30
CA ASP A 37 7.52 5.20 -2.17
C ASP A 37 6.33 4.24 -2.15
N ILE A 38 5.72 4.00 -3.30
CA ILE A 38 4.61 3.05 -3.44
C ILE A 38 5.07 1.62 -3.13
N HIS A 39 6.28 1.26 -3.60
CA HIS A 39 6.86 -0.04 -3.27
C HIS A 39 7.12 -0.18 -1.75
N ALA A 40 7.70 0.84 -1.11
CA ALA A 40 7.96 0.86 0.32
C ALA A 40 6.66 0.73 1.13
N PHE A 41 5.63 1.49 0.76
CA PHE A 41 4.31 1.47 1.39
C PHE A 41 3.68 0.06 1.42
N PHE A 42 3.60 -0.61 0.26
CA PHE A 42 3.00 -1.94 0.19
C PHE A 42 3.90 -3.02 0.80
N THR A 43 5.22 -2.86 0.73
CA THR A 43 6.18 -3.78 1.35
C THR A 43 6.15 -3.69 2.88
N TYR A 44 5.98 -2.48 3.42
CA TYR A 44 5.85 -2.29 4.86
C TYR A 44 4.58 -2.96 5.40
N GLY A 45 3.49 -2.93 4.62
CA GLY A 45 2.31 -3.75 4.89
C GLY A 45 1.38 -3.21 5.99
N LYS A 46 1.71 -2.05 6.59
CA LYS A 46 0.90 -1.41 7.63
C LYS A 46 0.04 -0.29 7.05
N TYR A 47 -1.10 -0.67 6.51
CA TYR A 47 -2.10 0.25 5.98
C TYR A 47 -3.51 -0.26 6.22
N LEU A 48 -4.46 0.67 6.36
CA LEU A 48 -5.88 0.38 6.29
C LEU A 48 -6.27 0.25 4.83
N GLU A 49 -7.01 -0.80 4.46
CA GLU A 49 -7.50 -1.01 3.09
C GLU A 49 -9.03 -1.01 3.06
N PHE A 50 -9.61 -0.21 2.16
CA PHE A 50 -11.05 -0.09 1.97
C PHE A 50 -11.41 -0.33 0.51
N LYS A 51 -12.45 -1.14 0.28
CA LYS A 51 -12.99 -1.34 -1.07
C LYS A 51 -13.97 -0.22 -1.41
N ARG A 52 -13.73 0.46 -2.54
CA ARG A 52 -14.60 1.51 -3.08
C ARG A 52 -15.76 0.94 -3.89
N LYS A 53 -16.80 1.75 -4.11
CA LYS A 53 -17.99 1.37 -4.90
C LYS A 53 -17.70 1.13 -6.38
N ASP A 54 -16.66 1.78 -6.91
CA ASP A 54 -16.21 1.68 -8.31
C ASP A 54 -15.33 0.44 -8.58
N GLY A 55 -15.14 -0.43 -7.57
CA GLY A 55 -14.29 -1.63 -7.66
C GLY A 55 -12.80 -1.36 -7.44
N CYS A 56 -12.40 -0.12 -7.18
CA CYS A 56 -11.06 0.22 -6.75
C CYS A 56 -10.88 -0.01 -5.23
N PHE A 57 -9.65 0.13 -4.76
CA PHE A 57 -9.27 0.09 -3.36
C PHE A 57 -8.61 1.40 -2.96
N GLU A 58 -8.83 1.79 -1.72
CA GLU A 58 -8.13 2.87 -1.02
C GLU A 58 -7.28 2.24 0.07
N ALA A 59 -5.97 2.51 0.06
CA ALA A 59 -5.07 2.17 1.16
C ALA A 59 -4.55 3.44 1.82
N ILE A 60 -4.56 3.48 3.15
CA ILE A 60 -4.08 4.61 3.95
C ILE A 60 -3.11 4.08 4.99
N GLY A 61 -1.89 4.60 5.00
CA GLY A 61 -0.87 4.10 5.93
C GLY A 61 0.44 4.87 5.86
N TYR A 62 1.36 4.47 6.72
CA TYR A 62 2.70 5.03 6.74
C TYR A 62 3.52 4.53 5.57
N LEU A 63 4.36 5.40 5.05
CA LEU A 63 5.26 5.06 3.95
C LEU A 63 6.25 3.94 4.32
N GLU A 64 6.84 4.05 5.52
CA GLU A 64 7.80 3.10 6.06
C GLU A 64 7.86 3.20 7.60
N LYS A 65 8.55 2.26 8.25
CA LYS A 65 8.69 2.22 9.71
C LYS A 65 9.41 3.47 10.23
N GLY A 66 8.79 4.17 11.18
CA GLY A 66 9.35 5.36 11.83
C GLY A 66 9.22 6.65 11.02
N ASN A 67 8.63 6.59 9.82
CA ASN A 67 8.34 7.76 9.02
C ASN A 67 6.92 8.28 9.32
N PRO A 68 6.75 9.56 9.73
CA PRO A 68 5.44 10.11 10.04
C PRO A 68 4.60 10.39 8.79
N THR A 69 5.19 10.36 7.60
CA THR A 69 4.47 10.61 6.34
C THR A 69 3.47 9.50 6.09
N VAL A 70 2.21 9.89 6.02
CA VAL A 70 1.09 9.03 5.67
C VAL A 70 0.69 9.37 4.26
N ILE A 71 0.49 8.34 3.45
CA ILE A 71 -0.02 8.50 2.11
C ILE A 71 -1.35 7.75 1.96
N LYS A 72 -2.17 8.23 1.04
CA LYS A 72 -3.35 7.54 0.54
C LYS A 72 -3.08 7.07 -0.87
N VAL A 73 -3.30 5.78 -1.14
CA VAL A 73 -3.10 5.15 -2.44
C VAL A 73 -4.43 4.64 -2.97
N ILE A 74 -4.78 5.03 -4.19
CA ILE A 74 -5.96 4.50 -4.90
C ILE A 74 -5.47 3.56 -6.00
N TYR A 75 -5.97 2.33 -6.01
CA TYR A 75 -5.47 1.29 -6.91
C TYR A 75 -6.53 0.23 -7.24
N ARG A 76 -6.21 -0.63 -8.20
CA ARG A 76 -6.95 -1.86 -8.50
C ARG A 76 -6.04 -3.06 -8.33
N LYS A 77 -6.58 -4.15 -7.79
CA LYS A 77 -5.88 -5.44 -7.73
C LYS A 77 -6.09 -6.16 -9.05
N LEU A 78 -5.04 -6.29 -9.87
CA LEU A 78 -5.10 -7.06 -11.12
C LEU A 78 -4.85 -8.55 -10.87
N LYS A 79 -3.91 -8.86 -9.97
CA LYS A 79 -3.69 -10.20 -9.44
C LYS A 79 -3.20 -10.10 -8.01
N ASP A 80 -3.84 -10.81 -7.09
CA ASP A 80 -3.49 -10.83 -5.67
C ASP A 80 -3.42 -12.28 -5.19
N THR A 81 -2.20 -12.80 -5.14
CA THR A 81 -1.92 -14.18 -4.72
C THR A 81 -0.74 -14.18 -3.76
N LYS A 82 -0.58 -15.24 -2.96
CA LYS A 82 0.55 -15.37 -2.02
C LYS A 82 1.93 -15.21 -2.68
N ARG A 83 2.05 -15.58 -3.96
CA ARG A 83 3.31 -15.53 -4.73
C ARG A 83 3.52 -14.23 -5.49
N MET A 84 2.44 -13.52 -5.81
CA MET A 84 2.50 -12.41 -6.75
C MET A 84 1.34 -11.44 -6.49
N ARG A 85 1.70 -10.18 -6.27
CA ARG A 85 0.76 -9.08 -6.13
C ARG A 85 1.03 -8.07 -7.23
N LEU A 86 0.12 -8.01 -8.21
CA LEU A 86 0.17 -7.06 -9.32
C LEU A 86 -0.98 -6.07 -9.18
N TYR A 87 -0.64 -4.82 -8.84
CA TYR A 87 -1.61 -3.75 -8.64
C TYR A 87 -1.45 -2.67 -9.70
N PHE A 88 -2.59 -2.11 -10.12
CA PHE A 88 -2.64 -0.94 -10.98
C PHE A 88 -2.90 0.29 -10.11
N ILE A 89 -1.89 1.12 -9.95
CA ILE A 89 -1.88 2.34 -9.16
C ILE A 89 -2.49 3.47 -9.98
N ILE A 90 -3.61 4.00 -9.50
CA ILE A 90 -4.33 5.10 -10.16
C ILE A 90 -3.74 6.43 -9.69
N THR A 91 -3.60 6.63 -8.39
CA THR A 91 -2.96 7.81 -7.81
C THR A 91 -2.47 7.51 -6.38
N ALA A 92 -1.56 8.34 -5.88
CA ALA A 92 -1.14 8.37 -4.50
C ALA A 92 -0.77 9.80 -4.10
N TYR A 93 -1.03 10.18 -2.85
CA TYR A 93 -0.75 11.51 -2.35
C TYR A 93 -0.64 11.54 -0.83
N ASP A 94 0.02 12.57 -0.30
CA ASP A 94 0.12 12.85 1.13
C ASP A 94 -1.27 12.98 1.77
N TYR A 95 -1.43 12.36 2.93
CA TYR A 95 -2.71 12.29 3.60
C TYR A 95 -2.59 12.61 5.09
N MET A 96 -3.56 13.36 5.61
CA MET A 96 -3.66 13.65 7.04
C MET A 96 -4.68 12.72 7.67
N LEU A 97 -4.22 11.84 8.56
CA LEU A 97 -5.09 10.93 9.30
C LEU A 97 -6.02 11.70 10.24
N ASP A 98 -7.28 11.29 10.27
CA ASP A 98 -8.20 11.65 11.34
C ASP A 98 -7.90 10.86 12.64
N GLN A 99 -8.68 11.12 13.71
CA GLN A 99 -8.47 10.46 14.99
C GLN A 99 -8.77 8.96 14.94
N ASP A 100 -9.80 8.55 14.20
CA ASP A 100 -10.24 7.16 14.13
C ASP A 100 -9.26 6.34 13.28
N GLU A 101 -8.80 6.88 12.15
CA GLU A 101 -7.78 6.27 11.31
C GLU A 101 -6.45 6.10 12.06
N LYS A 102 -6.05 7.08 12.89
CA LYS A 102 -4.87 6.95 13.76
C LYS A 102 -4.99 5.80 14.74
N ILE A 103 -6.16 5.64 15.37
CA ILE A 103 -6.40 4.56 16.32
C ILE A 103 -6.31 3.22 15.58
N ASN A 104 -7.08 3.07 14.49
CA ASN A 104 -7.14 1.82 13.73
C ASN A 104 -5.79 1.40 13.13
N LEU A 105 -4.99 2.38 12.66
CA LEU A 105 -3.66 2.10 12.09
C LEU A 105 -2.64 1.68 13.16
N ASN A 106 -2.79 2.14 14.41
CA ASN A 106 -1.88 1.81 15.52
C ASN A 106 -2.30 0.56 16.31
N GLU A 107 -3.59 0.27 16.46
CA GLU A 107 -4.07 -0.97 17.10
C GLU A 107 -3.65 -2.25 16.35
N GLY A 108 -3.28 -2.12 15.07
CA GLY A 108 -2.64 -3.19 14.31
C GLY A 108 -1.30 -3.65 14.90
N ASP A 109 -0.60 -2.83 15.70
CA ASP A 109 0.69 -3.19 16.32
C ASP A 109 0.54 -4.08 17.56
N GLU A 110 -0.53 -3.94 18.34
CA GLU A 110 -0.62 -4.60 19.66
C GLU A 110 -1.04 -6.08 19.59
N LYS A 111 -1.46 -6.57 18.43
CA LYS A 111 -1.91 -7.97 18.26
C LYS A 111 -0.78 -8.96 17.96
N ASP A 112 0.41 -8.47 17.62
CA ASP A 112 1.57 -9.32 17.28
C ASP A 112 2.59 -9.45 18.44
N GLU A 113 2.31 -8.89 19.62
CA GLU A 113 3.17 -8.96 20.82
C GLU A 113 2.64 -9.87 21.96
N LYS A 114 1.73 -10.81 21.69
CA LYS A 114 1.24 -11.79 22.69
C LYS A 114 1.46 -13.24 22.32
#